data_AF-A0A957LVI3-F1
#
_entry.id   AF-A0A957LVI3-F1
#
_cell.length_a   1.000
_cell.length_b   1.000
_cell.length_c   1.000
_cell.angle_alpha   90.00
_cell.angle_beta   90.00
_cell.angle_gamma   90.00
#
_symmetry.space_group_name_H-M   'P 1'
#
loop_
_entity.id
_entity.type
_entity.pdbx_description
1 polymer ?
#
loop_
_entity_poly.entity_id
_entity_poly.type
_entity_poly.pdbx_seq_one_letter_code
_entity_poly.pdbx_strand_id
1 'polypeptide(L)'
;PAIVARMRDFGETVLGKGVVICKDTPNFIANRMFSYIQSDIIEYAIENGYTVEEVDRLTGPLLGRPKTGTFRLGDVVGIDVMAGVGDNLYDFIPEDEDRGVLRGEYGTAVLKALVEAKLLGAKTGQGFYKTVVDEKGKKSFWGLDLQTAAEEGELDYVPPAKPKWDSVG
;
A
#
# COMPACT_ATOMS: atom_id res chain seq x y z
N PRO A 1 22.49 25.84 5.50
CA PRO A 1 21.98 27.22 5.75
C PRO A 1 21.59 27.41 7.22
N ALA A 2 21.74 28.61 7.78
CA ALA A 2 21.44 28.88 9.20
C ALA A 2 19.98 28.57 9.57
N ILE A 3 19.03 28.85 8.67
CA ILE A 3 17.61 28.54 8.88
C ILE A 3 17.34 27.03 9.00
N VAL A 4 18.01 26.21 8.18
CA VAL A 4 17.87 24.73 8.22
C VAL A 4 18.40 24.19 9.55
N ALA A 5 19.54 24.71 10.02
CA ALA A 5 20.11 24.32 11.31
C ALA A 5 19.17 24.69 12.48
N ARG A 6 18.54 25.87 12.43
CA ARG A 6 17.56 26.30 13.45
C ARG A 6 16.31 25.41 13.45
N MET A 7 15.77 25.07 12.28
CA MET A 7 14.62 24.18 12.19
C MET A 7 14.94 22.77 12.68
N ARG A 8 16.15 22.27 12.38
CA ARG A 8 16.63 20.99 12.90
C ARG A 8 16.71 21.01 14.42
N ASP A 9 17.40 22.00 15.00
CA ASP A 9 17.54 22.13 16.46
C ASP A 9 16.17 22.25 17.15
N PHE A 10 15.24 23.02 16.59
CA PHE A 10 13.88 23.09 17.12
C PHE A 10 13.18 21.72 17.07
N GLY A 11 13.25 21.00 15.96
CA GLY A 11 12.65 19.68 15.81
C GLY A 11 13.24 18.64 16.77
N GLU A 12 14.56 18.64 16.94
CA GLU A 12 15.28 17.68 17.78
C GLU A 12 15.16 18.02 19.27
N THR A 13 15.44 19.28 19.64
CA THR A 13 15.60 19.70 21.03
C THR A 13 14.27 20.11 21.67
N VAL A 14 13.36 20.75 20.92
CA VAL A 14 12.08 21.23 21.46
C VAL A 14 10.95 20.21 21.25
N LEU A 15 10.87 19.59 20.07
CA LEU A 15 9.80 18.63 19.75
C LEU A 15 10.19 17.16 20.01
N GLY A 16 11.47 16.86 20.26
CA GLY A 16 11.96 15.51 20.51
C GLY A 16 11.84 14.57 19.30
N LYS A 17 11.89 15.10 18.07
CA LYS A 17 11.78 14.34 16.83
C LYS A 17 13.16 14.08 16.22
N GLY A 18 13.36 12.91 15.63
CA GLY A 18 14.49 12.71 14.71
C GLY A 18 14.26 13.50 13.44
N VAL A 19 15.21 14.35 13.05
CA VAL A 19 15.10 15.18 11.85
C VAL A 19 16.05 14.66 10.77
N VAL A 20 15.51 14.42 9.58
CA VAL A 20 16.30 14.06 8.40
C VAL A 20 16.29 15.23 7.42
N ILE A 21 17.47 15.70 7.04
CA ILE A 21 17.62 16.77 6.04
C ILE A 21 17.44 16.17 4.65
N CYS A 22 16.50 16.70 3.88
CA CYS A 22 16.23 16.28 2.50
C CYS A 22 16.30 17.47 1.54
N LYS A 23 16.44 17.16 0.25
CA LYS A 23 16.30 18.15 -0.82
C LYS A 23 14.81 18.44 -1.04
N ASP A 24 14.54 19.61 -1.61
CA ASP A 24 13.19 19.99 -2.04
C ASP A 24 12.85 19.31 -3.37
N THR A 25 12.57 18.01 -3.29
CA THR A 25 12.17 17.17 -4.41
C THR A 25 10.77 16.60 -4.15
N PRO A 26 9.99 16.31 -5.21
CA PRO A 26 8.62 15.82 -5.06
C PRO A 26 8.51 14.67 -4.05
N ASN A 27 7.59 14.80 -3.09
CA ASN A 27 7.33 13.82 -2.02
C ASN A 27 8.53 13.50 -1.09
N PHE A 28 9.55 14.34 -1.06
CA PHE A 28 10.71 14.25 -0.15
C PHE A 28 11.36 12.86 -0.15
N ILE A 29 11.55 12.25 1.03
CA ILE A 29 12.17 10.91 1.17
C ILE A 29 11.10 9.84 1.42
N ALA A 30 10.35 9.96 2.51
CA ALA A 30 9.48 8.88 2.99
C ALA A 30 8.32 8.61 2.02
N ASN A 31 7.59 9.65 1.60
CA ASN A 31 6.46 9.47 0.68
C ASN A 31 6.94 8.98 -0.69
N ARG A 32 8.09 9.49 -1.17
CA ARG A 32 8.73 9.05 -2.41
C ARG A 32 9.01 7.54 -2.42
N MET A 33 9.70 7.06 -1.39
CA MET A 33 10.03 5.64 -1.23
C MET A 33 8.80 4.78 -1.03
N PHE A 34 7.85 5.24 -0.22
CA PHE A 34 6.64 4.47 0.09
C PHE A 34 5.75 4.27 -1.14
N SER A 35 5.55 5.32 -1.95
CA SER A 35 4.80 5.19 -3.21
C SER A 35 5.45 4.19 -4.17
N TYR A 36 6.78 4.24 -4.31
CA TYR A 36 7.50 3.28 -5.14
C TYR A 36 7.33 1.84 -4.63
N ILE A 37 7.69 1.59 -3.36
CA ILE A 37 7.63 0.25 -2.75
C ILE A 37 6.22 -0.33 -2.81
N GLN A 38 5.21 0.50 -2.60
CA GLN A 38 3.82 0.05 -2.62
C GLN A 38 3.37 -0.35 -4.02
N SER A 39 3.63 0.48 -5.03
CA SER A 39 3.29 0.14 -6.42
C SER A 39 4.05 -1.10 -6.90
N ASP A 40 5.35 -1.20 -6.58
CA ASP A 40 6.19 -2.35 -6.90
C ASP A 40 5.66 -3.66 -6.27
N ILE A 41 5.33 -3.65 -4.97
CA ILE A 41 4.80 -4.83 -4.29
C ILE A 41 3.46 -5.27 -4.88
N ILE A 42 2.57 -4.33 -5.23
CA ILE A 42 1.26 -4.67 -5.80
C ILE A 42 1.45 -5.31 -7.18
N GLU A 43 2.27 -4.70 -8.04
CA GLU A 43 2.57 -5.24 -9.37
C GLU A 43 3.19 -6.64 -9.27
N TYR A 44 4.25 -6.77 -8.48
CA TYR A 44 4.95 -8.04 -8.27
C TYR A 44 4.05 -9.13 -7.70
N ALA A 45 3.17 -8.77 -6.75
CA ALA A 45 2.22 -9.72 -6.17
C ALA A 45 1.29 -10.30 -7.24
N ILE A 46 0.77 -9.43 -8.12
CA ILE A 46 -0.15 -9.84 -9.18
C ILE A 46 0.61 -10.70 -10.21
N GLU A 47 1.74 -10.23 -10.73
CA GLU A 47 2.55 -10.97 -11.72
C GLU A 47 2.95 -12.39 -11.26
N ASN A 48 3.13 -12.58 -9.96
CA ASN A 48 3.60 -13.84 -9.39
C ASN A 48 2.51 -14.67 -8.70
N GLY A 49 1.23 -14.29 -8.84
CA GLY A 49 0.13 -15.11 -8.33
C GLY A 49 -0.06 -15.07 -6.81
N TYR A 50 0.48 -14.06 -6.11
CA TYR A 50 0.33 -13.94 -4.66
C TYR A 50 -1.07 -13.44 -4.27
N THR A 51 -1.57 -13.95 -3.16
CA THR A 51 -2.80 -13.43 -2.54
C THR A 51 -2.54 -12.22 -1.64
N VAL A 52 -3.59 -11.44 -1.37
CA VAL A 52 -3.55 -10.31 -0.43
C VAL A 52 -2.99 -10.72 0.94
N GLU A 53 -3.46 -11.85 1.48
CA GLU A 53 -3.04 -12.38 2.78
C GLU A 53 -1.58 -12.85 2.80
N GLU A 54 -1.10 -13.43 1.70
CA GLU A 54 0.30 -13.84 1.60
C GLU A 54 1.22 -12.64 1.63
N VAL A 55 0.93 -11.63 0.83
CA VAL A 55 1.71 -10.40 0.79
C VAL A 55 1.71 -9.73 2.15
N ASP A 56 0.55 -9.53 2.79
CA ASP A 56 0.50 -8.87 4.10
C ASP A 56 1.24 -9.64 5.20
N ARG A 57 1.29 -10.97 5.10
CA ARG A 57 2.07 -11.80 6.02
C ARG A 57 3.56 -11.65 5.78
N LEU A 58 3.99 -11.64 4.52
CA LEU A 58 5.38 -11.46 4.12
C LEU A 58 5.89 -10.04 4.40
N THR A 59 5.07 -9.02 4.16
CA THR A 59 5.44 -7.61 4.28
C THR A 59 5.11 -6.98 5.63
N GLY A 60 4.49 -7.74 6.54
CA GLY A 60 4.14 -7.32 7.89
C GLY A 60 5.25 -7.60 8.91
N PRO A 61 4.95 -8.26 10.04
CA PRO A 61 5.91 -8.48 11.13
C PRO A 61 7.21 -9.20 10.75
N LEU A 62 7.21 -10.01 9.69
CA LEU A 62 8.42 -10.69 9.20
C LEU A 62 9.51 -9.69 8.76
N LEU A 63 9.13 -8.51 8.27
CA LEU A 63 10.05 -7.42 7.94
C LEU A 63 10.20 -6.39 9.07
N GLY A 64 9.70 -6.68 10.28
CA GLY A 64 9.64 -5.73 11.39
C GLY A 64 8.61 -4.61 11.19
N ARG A 65 7.69 -4.75 10.24
CA ARG A 65 6.61 -3.78 9.98
C ARG A 65 5.38 -4.08 10.86
N PRO A 66 4.45 -3.11 11.03
CA PRO A 66 3.20 -3.34 11.72
C PRO A 66 2.38 -4.50 11.11
N LYS A 67 1.46 -5.06 11.89
CA LYS A 67 0.56 -6.16 11.47
C LYS A 67 -0.35 -5.83 10.27
N THR A 68 -0.40 -4.57 9.87
CA THR A 68 -1.21 -4.11 8.73
C THR A 68 -0.57 -4.43 7.37
N GLY A 69 0.67 -4.93 7.30
CA GLY A 69 1.27 -5.33 6.02
C GLY A 69 1.22 -4.22 4.95
N THR A 70 0.95 -4.60 3.71
CA THR A 70 0.84 -3.71 2.53
C THR A 70 -0.61 -3.32 2.26
N PHE A 71 -1.47 -4.30 2.01
CA PHE A 71 -2.85 -4.13 1.59
C PHE A 71 -3.75 -3.68 2.74
N ARG A 72 -3.60 -4.26 3.94
CA ARG A 72 -4.37 -3.81 5.11
C ARG A 72 -3.97 -2.39 5.53
N LEU A 73 -2.71 -2.00 5.32
CA LEU A 73 -2.28 -0.61 5.48
C LEU A 73 -2.94 0.28 4.42
N GLY A 74 -3.01 -0.18 3.17
CA GLY A 74 -3.72 0.53 2.11
C GLY A 74 -5.19 0.79 2.42
N ASP A 75 -5.89 -0.21 2.97
CA ASP A 75 -7.26 -0.04 3.46
C ASP A 75 -7.38 1.01 4.57
N VAL A 76 -6.38 1.13 5.45
CA VAL A 76 -6.39 2.09 6.55
C VAL A 76 -6.14 3.52 6.04
N VAL A 77 -5.20 3.67 5.09
CA VAL A 77 -4.86 4.97 4.48
C VAL A 77 -5.99 5.46 3.56
N GLY A 78 -6.56 4.55 2.77
CA GLY A 78 -7.53 4.85 1.73
C GLY A 78 -6.95 4.59 0.34
N ILE A 79 -7.64 3.75 -0.43
CA ILE A 79 -7.19 3.31 -1.75
C ILE A 79 -7.20 4.45 -2.78
N ASP A 80 -8.14 5.38 -2.68
CA ASP A 80 -8.19 6.60 -3.48
C ASP A 80 -7.01 7.54 -3.21
N VAL A 81 -6.55 7.62 -1.95
CA VAL A 81 -5.36 8.40 -1.60
C VAL A 81 -4.12 7.75 -2.20
N MET A 82 -4.01 6.42 -2.12
CA MET A 82 -2.90 5.69 -2.75
C MET A 82 -2.84 5.91 -4.26
N ALA A 83 -3.97 5.71 -4.95
CA ALA A 83 -4.06 5.91 -6.40
C ALA A 83 -3.69 7.35 -6.78
N GLY A 84 -4.27 8.34 -6.08
CA GLY A 84 -4.01 9.75 -6.35
C GLY A 84 -2.56 10.16 -6.09
N VAL A 85 -1.90 9.62 -5.06
CA VAL A 85 -0.48 9.95 -4.79
C VAL A 85 0.43 9.35 -5.86
N GLY A 86 0.19 8.10 -6.29
CA GLY A 86 0.96 7.46 -7.36
C GLY A 86 0.89 8.23 -8.67
N ASP A 87 -0.34 8.58 -9.10
CA ASP A 87 -0.58 9.30 -10.35
C ASP A 87 0.05 10.70 -10.35
N ASN A 88 -0.17 11.47 -9.28
CA ASN A 88 0.43 12.79 -9.15
C ASN A 88 1.95 12.70 -9.16
N LEU A 89 2.50 11.76 -8.38
CA LEU A 89 3.94 11.62 -8.25
C LEU A 89 4.59 11.32 -9.60
N TYR A 90 4.02 10.42 -10.41
CA TYR A 90 4.53 10.06 -11.73
C TYR A 90 4.82 11.29 -12.62
N ASP A 91 3.89 12.25 -12.64
CA ASP A 91 3.99 13.44 -13.49
C ASP A 91 5.03 14.45 -12.94
N PHE A 92 5.28 14.46 -11.63
CA PHE A 92 6.23 15.40 -11.00
C PHE A 92 7.70 14.99 -11.12
N ILE A 93 7.99 13.78 -11.58
CA ILE A 93 9.33 13.18 -11.61
C ILE A 93 9.65 12.61 -13.00
N PRO A 94 9.61 13.44 -14.07
CA PRO A 94 9.72 12.96 -15.45
C PRO A 94 11.06 12.33 -15.79
N GLU A 95 12.11 12.72 -15.07
CA GLU A 95 13.50 12.28 -15.28
C GLU A 95 13.88 11.06 -14.43
N ASP A 96 12.96 10.53 -13.62
CA ASP A 96 13.26 9.35 -12.80
C ASP A 96 13.09 8.08 -13.64
N GLU A 97 14.16 7.28 -13.70
CA GLU A 97 14.26 6.09 -14.55
C GLU A 97 13.24 5.01 -14.15
N ASP A 98 12.88 4.94 -12.87
CA ASP A 98 12.00 3.91 -12.31
C ASP A 98 10.55 4.38 -12.18
N ARG A 99 10.20 5.56 -12.70
CA ARG A 99 8.85 6.13 -12.56
C ARG A 99 7.74 5.25 -13.10
N GLY A 100 8.05 4.41 -14.10
CA GLY A 100 7.12 3.45 -14.70
C GLY A 100 6.43 2.56 -13.66
N VAL A 101 7.13 2.19 -12.59
CA VAL A 101 6.61 1.37 -11.49
C VAL A 101 5.36 1.99 -10.85
N LEU A 102 5.26 3.32 -10.79
CA LEU A 102 4.10 4.00 -10.20
C LEU A 102 2.81 3.79 -11.01
N ARG A 103 2.92 3.38 -12.28
CA ARG A 103 1.83 3.09 -13.21
C ARG A 103 1.97 1.68 -13.80
N GLY A 104 2.34 0.70 -12.96
CA GLY A 104 2.28 -0.72 -13.32
C GLY A 104 0.90 -1.11 -13.86
N GLU A 105 0.85 -2.00 -14.83
CA GLU A 105 -0.36 -2.33 -15.58
C GLU A 105 -1.42 -2.91 -14.64
N TYR A 106 -1.02 -3.92 -13.87
CA TYR A 106 -1.92 -4.69 -13.03
C TYR A 106 -2.33 -3.91 -11.78
N GLY A 107 -1.37 -3.29 -11.10
CA GLY A 107 -1.63 -2.50 -9.90
C GLY A 107 -2.55 -1.30 -10.20
N THR A 108 -2.33 -0.63 -11.32
CA THR A 108 -3.20 0.49 -11.75
C THR A 108 -4.62 -0.02 -12.06
N ALA A 109 -4.77 -1.16 -12.73
CA ALA A 109 -6.06 -1.75 -13.02
C ALA A 109 -6.86 -2.06 -11.74
N VAL A 110 -6.24 -2.74 -10.77
CA VAL A 110 -6.87 -3.09 -9.50
C VAL A 110 -7.27 -1.84 -8.69
N LEU A 111 -6.36 -0.88 -8.55
CA LEU A 111 -6.63 0.36 -7.83
C LEU A 111 -7.78 1.14 -8.47
N LYS A 112 -7.80 1.22 -9.80
CA LYS A 112 -8.87 1.88 -10.55
C LYS A 112 -10.22 1.20 -10.34
N ALA A 113 -10.29 -0.13 -10.45
CA ALA A 113 -11.51 -0.89 -10.23
C ALA A 113 -12.07 -0.66 -8.81
N LEU A 114 -11.22 -0.70 -7.78
CA LEU A 114 -11.60 -0.45 -6.39
C LEU A 114 -12.12 0.98 -6.18
N VAL A 115 -11.48 1.98 -6.79
CA VAL A 115 -11.90 3.40 -6.70
C VAL A 115 -13.24 3.62 -7.41
N GLU A 116 -13.42 3.08 -8.61
CA GLU A 116 -14.67 3.19 -9.39
C GLU A 116 -15.85 2.53 -8.65
N ALA A 117 -15.61 1.38 -8.00
CA ALA A 117 -16.58 0.70 -7.16
C ALA A 117 -16.80 1.35 -5.78
N LYS A 118 -16.06 2.42 -5.45
CA LYS A 118 -16.06 3.12 -4.15
C LYS A 118 -15.71 2.19 -2.97
N LEU A 119 -14.88 1.18 -3.21
CA LEU A 119 -14.33 0.30 -2.19
C LEU A 119 -12.98 0.87 -1.73
N LEU A 120 -13.05 1.90 -0.88
CA LEU A 120 -11.91 2.74 -0.50
C LEU A 120 -11.24 2.32 0.82
N GLY A 121 -11.46 1.09 1.27
CA GLY A 121 -10.86 0.54 2.49
C GLY A 121 -11.72 0.77 3.74
N ALA A 122 -11.06 1.01 4.87
CA ALA A 122 -11.68 1.09 6.19
C ALA A 122 -12.78 2.17 6.28
N LYS A 123 -12.62 3.28 5.55
CA LYS A 123 -13.59 4.38 5.54
C LYS A 123 -14.92 4.05 4.85
N THR A 124 -14.92 3.08 3.94
CA THR A 124 -16.11 2.56 3.26
C THR A 124 -16.50 1.17 3.75
N GLY A 125 -15.76 0.62 4.72
CA GLY A 125 -15.97 -0.71 5.30
C GLY A 125 -15.45 -1.88 4.47
N GLN A 126 -14.93 -1.62 3.27
CA GLN A 126 -14.43 -2.62 2.32
C GLN A 126 -13.41 -2.00 1.36
N GLY A 127 -12.36 -2.74 1.04
CA GLY A 127 -11.28 -2.40 0.10
C GLY A 127 -10.58 -3.69 -0.34
N PHE A 128 -9.27 -3.82 -0.14
CA PHE A 128 -8.57 -5.09 -0.37
C PHE A 128 -9.06 -6.21 0.55
N TYR A 129 -9.60 -5.87 1.72
CA TYR A 129 -10.28 -6.81 2.59
C TYR A 129 -11.78 -6.53 2.67
N LYS A 130 -12.55 -7.62 2.74
CA LYS A 130 -13.99 -7.63 3.03
C LYS A 130 -14.25 -8.34 4.35
N THR A 131 -15.05 -7.73 5.23
CA THR A 131 -15.50 -8.39 6.45
C THR A 131 -16.77 -9.19 6.15
N VAL A 132 -16.72 -10.50 6.33
CA VAL A 132 -17.86 -11.41 6.21
C VAL A 132 -18.23 -11.91 7.61
N VAL A 133 -19.53 -11.94 7.91
CA VAL A 133 -20.07 -12.42 9.18
C VAL A 133 -20.91 -13.66 8.90
N ASP A 134 -20.59 -14.78 9.55
CA ASP A 134 -21.36 -16.02 9.42
C ASP A 134 -22.68 -15.98 10.20
N GLU A 135 -23.52 -17.00 10.01
CA GLU A 135 -24.81 -17.14 10.72
C GLU A 135 -24.68 -17.19 12.25
N LYS A 136 -23.48 -17.47 12.76
CA LYS A 136 -23.15 -17.55 14.19
C LYS A 136 -22.52 -16.24 14.72
N GLY A 137 -22.44 -15.20 13.90
CA GLY A 137 -21.86 -13.90 14.25
C GLY A 137 -20.34 -13.85 14.23
N LYS A 138 -19.65 -14.90 13.76
CA LYS A 138 -18.18 -14.93 13.66
C LYS A 138 -17.74 -14.11 12.45
N LYS A 139 -16.78 -13.21 12.67
CA LYS A 139 -16.17 -12.40 11.61
C LYS A 139 -15.01 -13.14 10.96
N SER A 140 -14.96 -13.09 9.63
CA SER A 140 -13.82 -13.48 8.80
C SER A 140 -13.45 -12.35 7.87
N PHE A 141 -12.15 -12.16 7.62
CA PHE A 141 -11.64 -11.19 6.67
C PHE A 141 -11.27 -11.93 5.39
N TRP A 142 -11.92 -11.60 4.29
CA TRP A 142 -11.68 -12.20 2.98
C TRP A 142 -10.85 -11.22 2.16
N GLY A 143 -9.76 -11.69 1.55
CA GLY A 143 -8.93 -10.90 0.65
C GLY A 143 -9.54 -10.81 -0.74
N LEU A 144 -9.29 -9.69 -1.43
CA LEU A 144 -9.60 -9.51 -2.84
C LEU A 144 -8.82 -10.54 -3.69
N ASP A 145 -9.48 -11.15 -4.66
CA ASP A 145 -8.79 -11.90 -5.71
C ASP A 145 -8.07 -10.92 -6.63
N LEU A 146 -6.76 -10.79 -6.42
CA LEU A 146 -5.94 -9.84 -7.14
C LEU A 146 -5.86 -10.15 -8.64
N GLN A 147 -5.96 -11.43 -9.02
CA GLN A 147 -5.79 -11.83 -10.42
C GLN A 147 -7.05 -11.50 -11.21
N THR A 148 -8.20 -11.91 -10.71
CA THR A 148 -9.49 -11.55 -11.31
C THR A 148 -9.67 -10.04 -11.36
N ALA A 149 -9.29 -9.31 -10.31
CA ALA A 149 -9.38 -7.86 -10.29
C ALA A 149 -8.44 -7.19 -11.32
N ALA A 150 -7.27 -7.76 -11.58
CA ALA A 150 -6.30 -7.20 -12.52
C ALA A 150 -6.61 -7.52 -13.98
N GLU A 151 -6.99 -8.77 -14.28
CA GLU A 151 -7.22 -9.25 -15.64
C GLU A 151 -8.63 -8.93 -16.16
N GLU A 152 -9.64 -9.06 -15.29
CA GLU A 152 -11.05 -8.98 -15.68
C GLU A 152 -11.73 -7.71 -15.12
N GLY A 153 -11.13 -7.05 -14.13
CA GLY A 153 -11.71 -5.90 -13.44
C GLY A 153 -12.85 -6.28 -12.48
N GLU A 154 -13.08 -7.58 -12.25
CA GLU A 154 -14.11 -8.06 -11.34
C GLU A 154 -13.57 -8.13 -9.89
N LEU A 155 -14.38 -7.64 -8.94
CA LEU A 155 -13.96 -7.47 -7.54
C LEU A 155 -14.51 -8.60 -6.66
N ASP A 156 -13.93 -9.77 -6.81
CA ASP A 156 -14.26 -10.96 -6.02
C ASP A 156 -13.36 -11.13 -4.80
N TYR A 157 -13.87 -11.84 -3.79
CA TYR A 157 -13.17 -12.02 -2.51
C TYR A 157 -13.10 -13.49 -2.17
N VAL A 158 -11.92 -13.93 -1.76
CA VAL A 158 -11.63 -15.32 -1.39
C VAL A 158 -11.60 -15.49 0.13
N PRO A 159 -12.11 -16.63 0.66
CA PRO A 159 -12.02 -16.91 2.09
C PRO A 159 -10.56 -16.90 2.57
N PRO A 160 -10.29 -16.45 3.81
CA PRO A 160 -8.93 -16.31 4.31
C PRO A 160 -8.20 -17.66 4.34
N ALA A 161 -7.06 -17.70 3.65
CA ALA A 161 -6.10 -18.78 3.76
C ALA A 161 -5.14 -18.55 4.94
N LYS A 162 -4.50 -19.63 5.42
CA LYS A 162 -3.37 -19.54 6.36
C LYS A 162 -2.10 -19.94 5.64
N PRO A 163 -1.49 -19.04 4.84
CA PRO A 163 -0.26 -19.36 4.14
C PRO A 163 0.85 -19.67 5.13
N LYS A 164 1.66 -20.68 4.79
CA LYS A 164 2.82 -21.14 5.54
C LYS A 164 3.94 -21.44 4.54
N TRP A 165 5.15 -21.04 4.90
CA TRP A 165 6.34 -21.32 4.12
C TRP A 165 7.41 -21.84 5.05
N ASP A 166 8.05 -22.93 4.66
CA ASP A 166 9.09 -23.59 5.47
C ASP A 166 10.26 -22.66 5.82
N SER A 167 10.51 -21.63 4.99
CA SER A 167 11.57 -20.65 5.16
C SER A 167 11.31 -19.60 6.24
N VAL A 168 10.05 -19.37 6.63
CA VAL A 168 9.65 -18.31 7.59
C VAL A 168 8.71 -18.80 8.70
N GLY A 169 8.39 -20.10 8.74
CA GLY A 169 7.75 -20.79 9.88
C GLY A 169 6.43 -21.52 9.56
#